data_AF-A0A7C1LGM2-F1
#
_entry.id   AF-A0A7C1LGM2-F1
#
_cell.length_a   1.000
_cell.length_b   1.000
_cell.length_c   1.000
_cell.angle_alpha   90.00
_cell.angle_beta   90.00
_cell.angle_gamma   90.00
#
_symmetry.space_group_name_H-M   'P 1'
#
loop_
_entity.id
_entity.type
_entity.pdbx_description
1 polymer ?
#
loop_
_entity_poly.entity_id
_entity_poly.type
_entity_poly.pdbx_seq_one_letter_code
_entity_poly.pdbx_strand_id
1 'polypeptide(L)' 'MSITYLNIKSKGITKTITEFSKQENQSNREFRKFIKEQVVEHRKEGVDVFKSPWPGDDRKKE' A
#
# COMPACT_ATOMS: atom_id res chain seq x y z
N MET A 1 -7.19 -7.09 13.46
CA MET A 1 -7.19 -7.00 11.98
C MET A 1 -6.06 -6.07 11.56
N SER A 2 -5.15 -6.50 10.69
CA SER A 2 -4.05 -5.65 10.23
C SER A 2 -4.30 -5.29 8.77
N ILE A 3 -4.43 -4.00 8.47
CA ILE A 3 -4.62 -3.51 7.12
C ILE A 3 -3.37 -2.72 6.72
N THR A 4 -2.97 -2.81 5.47
CA THR A 4 -1.87 -2.04 4.91
C THR A 4 -2.28 -1.55 3.54
N TYR A 5 -2.14 -0.25 3.34
CA TYR A 5 -2.46 0.43 2.11
C TYR A 5 -1.18 0.60 1.29
N LEU A 6 -1.24 0.32 -0.01
CA LEU A 6 -0.26 0.82 -0.95
C LEU A 6 -0.78 2.11 -1.54
N ASN A 7 -0.02 3.17 -1.28
CA ASN A 7 -0.30 4.50 -1.75
C ASN A 7 0.72 4.86 -2.83
N ILE A 8 0.27 5.64 -3.81
CA ILE A 8 1.14 6.31 -4.77
C ILE A 8 1.13 7.80 -4.48
N LYS A 9 2.26 8.45 -4.76
CA LYS A 9 2.33 9.90 -4.82
C LYS A 9 2.37 10.32 -6.29
N SER A 10 1.27 10.88 -6.79
CA SER A 10 1.18 11.35 -8.17
C SER A 10 0.77 12.82 -8.18
N LYS A 11 1.55 13.67 -8.85
CA LYS A 11 1.28 15.11 -9.00
C LYS A 11 0.96 15.83 -7.68
N GLY A 12 1.64 15.46 -6.60
CA GLY A 12 1.45 16.05 -5.27
C GLY A 12 0.28 15.49 -4.45
N ILE A 13 -0.49 14.55 -5.00
CA ILE A 13 -1.63 13.92 -4.33
C ILE A 13 -1.25 12.49 -3.95
N THR A 14 -1.50 12.13 -2.70
CA THR A 14 -1.43 10.73 -2.25
C THR A 14 -2.73 10.02 -2.58
N LYS A 15 -2.65 8.89 -3.29
CA LYS A 15 -3.82 8.05 -3.60
C LYS A 15 -3.55 6.61 -3.21
N THR A 16 -4.51 5.97 -2.55
CA THR A 16 -4.52 4.51 -2.38
C THR A 16 -4.74 3.83 -3.72
N ILE A 17 -3.88 2.90 -4.09
CA ILE A 17 -4.06 2.02 -5.26
C ILE A 17 -4.56 0.64 -4.86
N THR A 18 -4.16 0.17 -3.67
CA THR A 18 -4.46 -1.20 -3.24
C THR A 18 -4.54 -1.26 -1.73
N GLU A 19 -5.50 -2.03 -1.24
CA GLU A 19 -5.72 -2.28 0.18
C GLU A 19 -5.44 -3.75 0.46
N PHE A 20 -4.56 -4.01 1.40
CA PHE A 20 -4.23 -5.37 1.81
C PHE A 20 -4.67 -5.60 3.23
N SER A 21 -5.57 -6.55 3.42
CA SER A 21 -5.95 -7.05 4.74
C SER A 21 -5.19 -8.34 5.03
N LYS A 22 -4.66 -8.43 6.25
CA LYS A 22 -4.07 -9.66 6.75
C LYS A 22 -5.18 -10.71 6.89
N GLN A 23 -5.00 -11.85 6.22
CA GLN A 23 -5.90 -12.99 6.35
C GLN A 23 -5.73 -13.69 7.71
N GLU A 24 -6.78 -14.37 8.16
CA GLU A 24 -6.86 -14.98 9.50
C GLU A 24 -5.77 -16.04 9.73
N ASN A 25 -5.43 -16.82 8.70
CA ASN A 25 -4.40 -17.87 8.74
C ASN A 25 -3.02 -17.41 8.28
N GLN A 26 -2.83 -16.13 7.96
CA GLN A 26 -1.55 -15.62 7.47
C GLN A 26 -0.68 -15.15 8.64
N SER A 27 0.60 -15.51 8.65
CA SER A 27 1.52 -14.96 9.65
C SER A 27 1.83 -13.48 9.37
N ASN A 28 2.16 -12.71 10.42
CA ASN A 28 2.59 -11.32 10.25
C ASN A 28 3.83 -11.19 9.36
N ARG A 29 4.70 -12.22 9.36
CA ARG A 29 5.92 -12.26 8.54
C ARG A 29 5.58 -12.45 7.06
N GLU A 30 4.70 -13.39 6.74
CA GLU A 30 4.22 -13.62 5.38
C GLU A 30 3.48 -12.41 4.84
N PHE A 31 2.60 -11.82 5.64
CA PHE A 31 1.89 -10.60 5.26
C PHE A 31 2.88 -9.48 4.89
N ARG A 32 3.88 -9.21 5.75
CA ARG A 32 4.91 -8.20 5.46
C ARG A 32 5.75 -8.53 4.23
N LYS A 33 6.04 -9.81 3.99
CA LYS A 33 6.81 -10.27 2.83
C LYS A 33 6.00 -10.05 1.55
N PHE A 34 4.74 -10.43 1.55
CA PHE A 34 3.81 -10.23 0.45
C PHE A 34 3.66 -8.74 0.08
N ILE A 35 3.43 -7.86 1.07
CA ILE A 35 3.39 -6.41 0.82
C ILE A 35 4.69 -5.91 0.21
N LYS A 36 5.84 -6.41 0.68
CA LYS A 36 7.15 -6.01 0.15
C LYS A 36 7.33 -6.45 -1.30
N GLU A 37 6.90 -7.66 -1.65
CA GLU A 37 6.93 -8.17 -3.02
C GLU A 37 6.05 -7.32 -3.95
N GLN A 38 4.83 -7.01 -3.52
CA GLN A 38 3.92 -6.10 -4.24
C GLN A 38 4.53 -4.71 -4.45
N VAL A 39 5.18 -4.12 -3.43
CA VAL A 39 5.88 -2.84 -3.56
C VAL A 39 6.99 -2.88 -4.62
N VAL A 40 7.77 -3.96 -4.64
CA VAL A 40 8.87 -4.12 -5.60
C VAL A 40 8.34 -4.29 -7.01
N GLU A 41 7.26 -5.04 -7.19
CA GLU A 41 6.60 -5.25 -8.48
C GLU A 41 6.11 -3.93 -9.09
N HIS A 42 5.35 -3.13 -8.34
CA HIS A 42 4.87 -1.82 -8.80
C HIS A 42 6.03 -0.85 -9.11
N ARG A 43 7.12 -0.91 -8.33
CA ARG A 43 8.32 -0.11 -8.61
C ARG A 43 9.02 -0.53 -9.91
N LYS A 44 9.00 -1.82 -10.26
CA LYS A 44 9.51 -2.31 -11.56
C LYS A 44 8.68 -1.80 -12.72
N GLU A 45 7.38 -1.63 -12.53
CA GLU A 45 6.47 -1.01 -13.50
C GLU A 45 6.61 0.52 -13.59
N GLY A 46 7.52 1.12 -12.80
CA GLY A 46 7.75 2.56 -12.79
C GLY A 46 6.76 3.33 -11.91
N VAL A 47 5.96 2.64 -11.10
CA VAL A 47 5.02 3.25 -10.15
C VAL A 47 5.69 3.39 -8.78
N ASP A 48 5.87 4.63 -8.33
CA ASP A 48 6.41 4.89 -6.99
C ASP A 48 5.33 4.69 -5.92
N VAL A 49 5.26 3.44 -5.44
CA VAL A 49 4.38 3.03 -4.34
C VAL A 49 5.11 3.02 -3.00
N PHE A 50 4.35 3.31 -1.94
CA PHE A 50 4.79 3.18 -0.56
C PHE A 50 3.68 2.59 0.33
N LYS A 51 4.11 1.88 1.38
CA LYS A 51 3.22 1.27 2.36
C LYS A 51 2.78 2.29 3.41
N SER A 52 1.50 2.28 3.76
CA SER A 52 0.91 3.14 4.78
C SER A 52 -0.10 2.35 5.63
N PRO A 53 -0.20 2.61 6.95
CA PRO A 53 -1.31 2.11 7.76
C PRO A 53 -2.62 2.86 7.49
N TRP A 54 -2.57 3.97 6.75
CA TRP A 54 -3.71 4.82 6.41
C TRP A 54 -3.92 4.92 4.89
N PRO A 55 -5.18 4.99 4.41
CA PRO A 55 -5.44 5.24 3.00
C PRO A 55 -4.91 6.62 2.59
N GLY A 56 -4.37 6.70 1.37
CA GLY A 56 -4.05 7.94 0.71
C GLY A 56 -5.31 8.56 0.12
N ASP A 57 -5.79 9.64 0.73
CA ASP A 57 -6.87 10.44 0.18
C ASP A 57 -6.62 11.93 0.43
N ASP A 58 -5.64 12.49 -0.29
CA ASP A 58 -5.36 13.93 -0.26
C ASP A 58 -6.51 14.77 -0.85
N ARG A 59 -7.59 14.16 -1.36
CA ARG A 59 -8.79 14.85 -1.86
C ARG A 59 -9.65 15.50 -0.75
N LYS A 60 -9.34 15.25 0.53
CA LYS A 60 -10.07 15.83 1.68
C LYS A 60 -9.48 17.15 2.22
N LYS A 61 -8.43 17.68 1.62
CA LYS A 61 -7.96 19.05 1.91
C LYS A 61 -8.60 20.04 0.94
N GLU A 62 -9.87 20.33 1.15
CA GLU A 62 -10.51 21.57 0.68
C GLU A 62 -10.64 22.50 1.88
#